data_AF-A0A2H0UXQ7-F1
#
_entry.id   AF-A0A2H0UXQ7-F1
#
_cell.length_a   1.000
_cell.length_b   1.000
_cell.length_c   1.000
_cell.angle_alpha   90.00
_cell.angle_beta   90.00
_cell.angle_gamma   90.00
#
_symmetry.space_group_name_H-M   'P 1'
#
loop_
_entity.id
_entity.type
_entity.pdbx_description
1 polymer ?
#
loop_
_entity_poly.entity_id
_entity_poly.type
_entity_poly.pdbx_seq_one_letter_code
_entity_poly.pdbx_strand_id
1 'polypeptide(L)' 'MIPRFKKALKITDSRLKKEEFLEEHNRLSPESLRATMPLLSRFKEEKALLFQDDNWSIDKFRRPFILWLTSTTLEGR' A
#
# COMPACT_ATOMS: atom_id res chain seq x y z
N MET A 1 -8.84 -39.36 0.08
CA MET A 1 -9.27 -38.15 0.81
C MET A 1 -8.04 -37.28 1.04
N ILE A 2 -7.95 -36.14 0.35
CA ILE A 2 -6.91 -35.11 0.55
C ILE A 2 -7.63 -33.77 0.39
N PRO A 3 -7.48 -32.80 1.32
CA PRO A 3 -8.29 -31.58 1.30
C PRO A 3 -7.93 -30.69 0.11
N ARG A 4 -8.96 -30.15 -0.54
CA ARG A 4 -8.86 -29.09 -1.55
C ARG A 4 -7.96 -27.97 -1.02
N PHE A 5 -6.76 -27.83 -1.60
CA PHE A 5 -5.99 -26.61 -1.50
C PHE A 5 -6.88 -25.46 -1.94
N LYS A 6 -7.24 -24.61 -0.97
CA LYS A 6 -8.05 -23.42 -1.18
C LYS A 6 -7.34 -22.62 -2.26
N LYS A 7 -8.01 -22.45 -3.42
CA LYS A 7 -7.58 -21.51 -4.45
C LYS A 7 -7.29 -20.20 -3.73
N ALA A 8 -6.02 -19.76 -3.74
CA ALA A 8 -5.69 -18.40 -3.36
C ALA A 8 -6.53 -17.53 -4.28
N LEU A 9 -7.53 -16.88 -3.68
CA LEU A 9 -8.42 -15.96 -4.35
C LEU A 9 -7.49 -14.93 -5.00
N LYS A 10 -7.33 -15.00 -6.32
CA LYS A 10 -6.71 -13.94 -7.09
C LYS A 10 -7.68 -12.76 -6.98
N ILE A 11 -7.57 -12.00 -5.90
CA ILE A 11 -8.24 -10.70 -5.74
C ILE A 11 -7.51 -9.78 -6.72
N THR A 12 -7.89 -9.92 -7.99
CA THR A 12 -7.40 -9.08 -9.10
C THR A 12 -8.29 -7.84 -9.24
N ASP A 13 -9.21 -7.64 -8.31
CA ASP A 13 -10.01 -6.43 -8.16
C ASP A 13 -9.89 -5.96 -6.70
N SER A 14 -8.75 -5.36 -6.37
CA SER A 14 -8.43 -5.00 -4.99
C SER A 14 -8.83 -3.56 -4.74
N ARG A 15 -10.15 -3.33 -4.55
CA ARG A 15 -10.65 -2.21 -3.75
C ARG A 15 -10.25 -2.43 -2.29
N LEU A 16 -8.96 -2.28 -2.01
CA LEU A 16 -8.46 -2.38 -0.65
C LEU A 16 -8.88 -1.13 0.11
N LYS A 17 -9.16 -1.32 1.39
CA LYS A 17 -9.21 -0.19 2.33
C LYS A 17 -7.78 0.25 2.62
N LYS A 18 -7.63 1.50 3.07
CA LYS A 18 -6.34 2.08 3.47
C LYS A 18 -5.55 1.16 4.43
N GLU A 19 -6.24 0.50 5.35
CA GLU A 19 -5.69 -0.45 6.32
C GLU A 19 -5.11 -1.70 5.66
N GLU A 20 -5.85 -2.32 4.73
CA GLU A 20 -5.37 -3.50 4.01
C GLU A 20 -4.18 -3.18 3.10
N PHE A 21 -4.19 -2.00 2.46
CA PHE A 21 -3.02 -1.53 1.71
C PHE A 21 -1.80 -1.41 2.63
N LEU A 22 -1.97 -0.87 3.85
CA LEU A 22 -0.86 -0.70 4.79
C LEU A 22 -0.29 -2.06 5.22
N GLU A 23 -1.15 -3.02 5.58
CA GLU A 23 -0.70 -4.36 5.94
C GLU A 23 0.04 -5.04 4.79
N GLU A 24 -0.52 -5.02 3.58
CA GLU A 24 0.11 -5.65 2.42
C GLU A 24 1.42 -4.93 2.04
N HIS A 25 1.46 -3.60 2.07
CA HIS A 25 2.69 -2.83 1.87
C HIS A 25 3.76 -3.21 2.90
N ASN A 26 3.41 -3.26 4.19
CA ASN A 26 4.35 -3.59 5.26
C ASN A 26 4.80 -5.04 5.22
N ARG A 27 3.93 -5.96 4.78
CA ARG A 27 4.27 -7.39 4.59
C ARG A 27 5.27 -7.57 3.46
N LEU A 28 5.12 -6.81 2.37
CA LEU A 28 5.96 -6.91 1.19
C LEU A 28 7.20 -6.00 1.23
N SER A 29 7.33 -5.15 2.26
CA SER A 29 8.41 -4.17 2.39
C SER A 29 9.38 -4.55 3.51
N PRO A 30 10.68 -4.27 3.34
CA PRO A 30 11.65 -4.41 4.42
C PRO A 30 11.34 -3.44 5.56
N GLU A 31 11.89 -3.69 6.76
CA GLU A 31 11.65 -2.87 7.96
C GLU A 31 11.94 -1.38 7.76
N SER A 32 12.94 -1.05 6.93
CA SER A 32 13.30 0.33 6.57
C SER A 32 12.26 1.07 5.73
N LEU A 33 11.34 0.35 5.08
CA LEU A 33 10.29 0.90 4.21
C LEU A 33 8.88 0.61 4.75
N ARG A 34 8.78 0.13 5.99
CA ARG A 34 7.49 0.01 6.67
C ARG A 34 6.90 1.39 6.86
N ALA A 35 5.64 1.51 6.53
CA ALA A 35 4.86 2.71 6.73
C ALA A 35 3.92 2.56 7.93
N THR A 36 3.32 3.68 8.31
CA THR A 36 2.29 3.76 9.34
C THR A 36 1.07 4.50 8.78
N MET A 37 -0.08 4.33 9.44
CA MET A 37 -1.32 5.04 9.09
C MET A 37 -1.17 6.56 8.84
N PRO A 38 -0.43 7.33 9.67
CA PRO A 38 -0.23 8.76 9.42
C PRO A 38 0.58 9.05 8.16
N LEU A 39 1.56 8.20 7.78
CA LEU A 39 2.29 8.35 6.53
C LEU A 39 1.37 8.14 5.31
N LEU A 40 0.42 7.20 5.40
CA LEU A 40 -0.60 7.05 4.37
C LEU A 40 -1.58 8.22 4.30
N SER A 41 -1.98 8.79 5.45
CA SER A 41 -2.80 10.02 5.45
C SER A 41 -2.09 11.12 4.69
N ARG A 42 -0.84 11.37 5.05
CA ARG A 42 -0.03 12.43 4.45
C ARG A 42 0.22 12.19 2.97
N PHE A 43 0.45 10.94 2.57
CA PHE A 43 0.54 10.59 1.15
C PHE A 43 -0.77 10.87 0.40
N LYS A 44 -1.93 10.55 0.98
CA LYS A 44 -3.24 10.86 0.37
C LYS A 44 -3.45 12.36 0.25
N GLU A 45 -3.04 13.14 1.24
CA GLU A 45 -3.17 14.61 1.22
C GLU A 45 -2.26 15.22 0.14
N GLU A 46 -0.98 14.86 0.13
CA GLU A 46 0.03 15.37 -0.82
C GLU A 46 -0.24 14.92 -2.27
N LYS A 47 -0.74 13.69 -2.42
CA LYS A 47 -1.01 13.09 -3.72
C LYS A 47 -2.51 12.89 -3.95
N ALA A 48 -3.36 13.76 -3.42
CA ALA A 48 -4.82 13.68 -3.54
C ALA A 48 -5.29 13.51 -4.99
N LEU A 49 -4.57 14.13 -5.93
CA LEU A 49 -4.84 14.03 -7.38
C LEU A 49 -4.70 12.60 -7.94
N LEU A 50 -3.94 11.72 -7.28
CA LEU A 50 -3.81 10.31 -7.65
C LEU A 50 -5.00 9.46 -7.14
N PHE A 51 -5.75 9.97 -6.16
CA PHE A 51 -6.85 9.27 -5.48
C PHE A 51 -8.24 9.66 -6.02
N GLN A 52 -8.39 9.84 -7.34
CA GLN A 52 -9.67 10.22 -7.96
C GLN A 52 -10.80 9.18 -7.74
N ASP A 53 -10.46 7.90 -7.56
CA ASP A 53 -11.43 6.81 -7.38
C ASP A 53 -11.58 6.32 -5.93
N ASP A 54 -10.98 7.01 -4.95
CA ASP A 54 -10.87 6.59 -3.52
C ASP A 54 -10.42 5.12 -3.31
N ASN A 55 -9.85 4.51 -4.34
CA ASN A 55 -9.53 3.09 -4.39
C ASN A 55 -8.05 2.88 -4.06
N TRP A 56 -7.71 2.25 -2.94
CA TRP A 56 -6.32 1.98 -2.55
C TRP A 56 -5.75 0.73 -3.22
N SER A 57 -5.56 0.76 -4.54
CA SER A 57 -4.96 -0.38 -5.24
C SER A 57 -3.45 -0.52 -4.97
N ILE A 58 -3.00 -1.67 -4.47
CA ILE A 58 -1.56 -1.96 -4.26
C ILE A 58 -0.77 -1.76 -5.56
N ASP A 59 -1.26 -2.25 -6.69
CA ASP A 59 -0.55 -2.15 -7.97
C ASP A 59 -0.33 -0.69 -8.41
N LYS A 60 -1.33 0.17 -8.19
CA LYS A 60 -1.30 1.59 -8.58
C LYS A 60 -0.51 2.45 -7.59
N PHE A 61 -0.68 2.23 -6.30
CA PHE A 61 -0.16 3.14 -5.27
C PHE A 61 1.14 2.69 -4.65
N ARG A 62 1.51 1.41 -4.68
CA ARG A 62 2.71 0.92 -3.98
C ARG A 62 3.99 1.56 -4.52
N ARG A 63 4.17 1.63 -5.83
CA ARG A 63 5.34 2.28 -6.45
C ARG A 63 5.44 3.77 -6.12
N PRO A 64 4.41 4.61 -6.38
CA PRO A 64 4.48 6.03 -6.04
C PRO A 64 4.56 6.26 -4.52
N PHE A 65 3.96 5.38 -3.71
CA PHE A 65 4.07 5.44 -2.25
C PHE A 65 5.49 5.17 -1.77
N ILE A 66 6.17 4.13 -2.27
CA ILE A 66 7.57 3.85 -1.93
C ILE A 66 8.46 5.02 -2.36
N LEU A 67 8.28 5.54 -3.57
CA LEU A 67 9.07 6.69 -4.06
C LEU A 67 8.89 7.91 -3.15
N TRP A 68 7.65 8.24 -2.80
CA TRP A 68 7.33 9.33 -1.87
C TRP A 68 7.88 9.06 -0.46
N LEU A 69 7.77 7.83 0.05
CA LEU A 69 8.29 7.43 1.35
C LEU A 69 9.81 7.56 1.41
N THR A 70 10.53 7.13 0.37
CA THR A 70 11.98 7.28 0.28
C THR A 70 12.41 8.75 0.17
N SER A 71 11.62 9.58 -0.50
CA SER A 71 11.90 11.03 -0.61
C SER A 71 11.69 11.74 0.73
N THR A 72 10.60 11.42 1.43
CA THR A 72 10.29 12.00 2.76
C THR A 72 11.22 11.51 3.87
N THR A 73 11.70 10.26 3.79
CA THR A 73 12.69 9.72 4.73
C THR A 73 14.07 10.33 4.53
N LEU A 74 14.37 10.82 3.32
CA LEU A 74 15.66 11.44 2.99
C LEU A 74 15.74 12.89 3.49
N GLU A 75 14.65 13.65 3.48
CA GLU A 75 14.62 15.04 3.99
C GLU A 75 14.66 15.15 5.52
N GLY A 76 14.56 14.03 6.25
CA GLY A 76 14.60 14.01 7.71
C GLY A 76 15.97 13.67 8.33
N ARG A 77 17.08 13.76 7.58
CA ARG A 77 18.44 13.50 8.07
C ARG A 77 19.35 14.70 7.97
#